data_AF-A0A8H6AJP1-F1
#
_entry.id   AF-A0A8H6AJP1-F1
#
_cell.length_a   1.000
_cell.length_b   1.000
_cell.length_c   1.000
_cell.angle_alpha   90.00
_cell.angle_beta   90.00
_cell.angle_gamma   90.00
#
_symmetry.space_group_name_H-M   'P 1'
#
loop_
_entity.id
_entity.type
_entity.pdbx_description
1 polymer ?
#
loop_
_entity_poly.entity_id
_entity_poly.type
_entity_poly.pdbx_seq_one_letter_code
_entity_poly.pdbx_strand_id
1 'polypeptide(L)'
;MDHHCPWTNNCVSHITFPHFVRFLFYAVFSLLILGFFLCIRISYVISESTLPSYLGPSTTSLTILFIITCSAGLSLFAMSLLFLRTVYSLTTNIYMIEAWEIERHDAVIERSKSKNMRGYVYANGGRKVRVHKVEFPFDIGIWENIVQAMGSANILLWFNPLAGGPSVESAGTWEENGFNDRVGMWPPPDPDKLGRRAGCVGVETIPMEEKVYGSVEEERDAFRKRQEADLKRWKKDDTGGTINNGDGYYEEDDEEEENEDESEEYEEGLDGEEGWTNSEGDRLRDYGVDEEADIVDEDDIPLGELIRRRKARSSESA
;
A
#
# COMPACT_ATOMS: atom_id res chain seq x y z
N MET A 1 11.10 12.06 -2.92
CA MET A 1 11.41 11.48 -1.58
C MET A 1 11.31 9.98 -1.75
N ASP A 2 12.13 9.20 -1.05
CA ASP A 2 12.06 7.73 -1.15
C ASP A 2 11.21 7.16 -0.01
N HIS A 3 11.67 7.28 1.23
CA HIS A 3 10.92 6.88 2.42
C HIS A 3 11.42 7.61 3.67
N HIS A 4 10.62 7.60 4.75
CA HIS A 4 11.12 7.94 6.07
C HIS A 4 11.69 6.68 6.72
N CYS A 5 12.98 6.66 7.06
CA CYS A 5 13.61 5.51 7.68
C CYS A 5 13.67 5.73 9.20
N PRO A 6 12.89 4.97 10.01
CA PRO A 6 12.91 5.10 11.46
C PRO A 6 14.28 4.76 12.06
N TRP A 7 15.03 3.86 11.42
CA TRP A 7 16.33 3.37 11.87
C TRP A 7 17.43 4.44 11.79
N THR A 8 17.33 5.37 10.84
CA THR A 8 18.23 6.52 10.73
C THR A 8 17.63 7.80 11.29
N ASN A 9 16.39 7.74 11.80
CA ASN A 9 15.60 8.89 12.25
C ASN A 9 15.65 10.07 11.27
N ASN A 10 15.56 9.77 9.97
CA ASN A 10 15.68 10.76 8.91
C ASN A 10 14.99 10.27 7.63
N CYS A 11 14.64 11.23 6.77
CA CYS A 11 14.13 10.93 5.44
C CYS A 11 15.26 10.50 4.50
N VAL A 12 15.01 9.42 3.78
CA VAL A 12 15.79 9.03 2.60
C VAL A 12 15.17 9.73 1.41
N SER A 13 15.98 10.54 0.73
CA SER A 13 15.58 11.46 -0.34
C SER A 13 16.74 11.65 -1.31
N HIS A 14 16.52 12.39 -2.41
CA HIS A 14 17.56 12.68 -3.42
C HIS A 14 18.94 12.98 -2.84
N ILE A 15 19.01 13.87 -1.84
CA ILE A 15 20.28 14.29 -1.22
C ILE A 15 20.86 13.28 -0.22
N THR A 16 20.00 12.49 0.45
CA THR A 16 20.41 11.55 1.50
C THR A 16 20.55 10.10 1.00
N PHE A 17 20.02 9.79 -0.18
CA PHE A 17 20.00 8.45 -0.76
C PHE A 17 21.41 7.86 -0.92
N PRO A 18 22.43 8.58 -1.41
CA PRO A 18 23.80 8.05 -1.51
C PRO A 18 24.40 7.70 -0.16
N HIS A 19 24.06 8.44 0.90
CA HIS A 19 24.52 8.13 2.24
C HIS A 19 23.85 6.86 2.77
N PHE A 20 22.56 6.66 2.47
CA PHE A 20 21.83 5.45 2.83
C PHE A 20 22.38 4.21 2.11
N VAL A 21 22.67 4.30 0.81
CA VAL A 21 23.32 3.22 0.03
C VAL A 21 24.66 2.81 0.67
N ARG A 22 25.50 3.79 1.03
CA ARG A 22 26.80 3.54 1.68
C ARG A 22 26.64 2.91 3.06
N PHE A 23 25.68 3.40 3.85
CA PHE A 23 25.34 2.81 5.14
C PHE A 23 25.00 1.32 5.01
N LEU A 24 24.11 0.97 4.08
CA LEU A 24 23.71 -0.42 3.85
C LEU A 24 24.88 -1.28 3.35
N PHE A 25 25.68 -0.76 2.43
CA PHE A 25 26.88 -1.46 1.95
C PHE A 25 27.82 -1.81 3.09
N TYR A 26 28.16 -0.84 3.95
CA TYR A 26 29.05 -1.07 5.07
C TYR A 26 28.43 -1.93 6.17
N ALA A 27 27.12 -1.86 6.39
CA ALA A 27 26.41 -2.73 7.32
C ALA A 27 26.49 -4.20 6.86
N VAL A 28 26.15 -4.48 5.59
CA VAL A 28 26.24 -5.82 5.00
C VAL A 28 27.70 -6.31 5.01
N PHE A 29 28.65 -5.49 4.59
CA PHE A 29 30.07 -5.86 4.55
C PHE A 29 30.61 -6.20 5.95
N SER A 30 30.25 -5.42 6.97
CA SER A 30 30.65 -5.69 8.36
C SER A 30 30.04 -6.98 8.89
N LEU A 31 28.77 -7.25 8.56
CA LEU A 31 28.09 -8.50 8.92
C LEU A 31 28.69 -9.71 8.20
N LEU A 32 29.14 -9.57 6.95
CA LEU A 32 29.86 -10.62 6.22
C LEU A 32 31.21 -10.93 6.88
N ILE A 33 31.98 -9.92 7.28
CA ILE A 33 33.24 -10.10 8.01
C ILE A 33 32.99 -10.81 9.34
N LEU A 34 31.98 -10.38 10.10
CA LEU A 34 31.59 -11.04 11.34
C LEU A 34 31.19 -12.50 11.09
N GLY A 35 30.37 -12.75 10.07
CA GLY A 35 29.95 -14.08 9.64
C GLY A 35 31.14 -14.99 9.32
N PHE A 36 32.14 -14.47 8.59
CA PHE A 36 33.37 -15.20 8.29
C PHE A 36 34.12 -15.61 9.56
N PHE A 37 34.30 -14.70 10.53
CA PHE A 37 34.93 -15.04 11.81
C PHE A 37 34.12 -16.04 12.63
N LEU A 38 32.79 -15.94 12.62
CA LEU A 38 31.91 -16.90 13.28
C LEU A 38 32.02 -18.28 12.63
N CYS A 39 32.07 -18.37 11.31
CA CYS A 39 32.28 -19.63 10.59
C CYS A 39 33.60 -20.30 10.99
N ILE A 40 34.70 -19.54 11.11
CA ILE A 40 35.98 -20.08 11.60
C ILE A 40 35.82 -20.65 13.01
N ARG A 41 35.16 -19.91 13.91
CA ARG A 41 34.96 -20.36 15.30
C ARG A 41 34.08 -21.60 15.38
N ILE A 42 33.00 -21.65 14.60
CA ILE A 42 32.11 -22.81 14.52
C ILE A 42 32.86 -24.01 13.95
N SER A 43 33.66 -23.83 12.90
CA SER A 43 34.46 -24.93 12.33
C SER A 43 35.44 -25.53 13.32
N TYR A 44 36.05 -24.70 14.17
CA TYR A 44 36.95 -25.14 15.24
C TYR A 44 36.20 -25.93 16.33
N VAL A 45 35.01 -25.47 16.73
CA VAL A 45 34.17 -26.20 17.70
C VAL A 45 33.72 -27.55 17.14
N ILE A 46 33.38 -27.61 15.85
CA ILE A 46 32.99 -28.84 15.18
C ILE A 46 34.18 -29.79 15.03
N SER A 47 35.38 -29.30 14.69
CA SER A 47 36.56 -30.17 14.55
C SER A 47 36.95 -30.84 15.86
N GLU A 48 36.70 -30.17 16.99
CA GLU A 48 36.99 -30.68 18.33
C GLU A 48 35.77 -31.33 19.01
N SER A 49 34.69 -31.61 18.27
CA SER A 49 33.43 -32.11 18.85
C SER A 49 33.52 -33.51 19.45
N THR A 50 34.59 -34.26 19.13
CA THR A 50 34.86 -35.60 19.69
C THR A 50 35.62 -35.56 21.01
N LEU A 51 36.13 -34.40 21.43
CA LEU A 51 36.83 -34.27 22.69
C LEU A 51 35.87 -34.43 23.88
N PRO A 52 36.35 -35.01 25.00
CA PRO A 52 35.61 -35.01 26.25
C PRO A 52 35.18 -33.61 26.68
N SER A 53 33.98 -33.49 27.26
CA SER A 53 33.34 -32.21 27.61
C SER A 53 34.17 -31.29 28.51
N TYR A 54 35.11 -31.83 29.30
CA TYR A 54 35.99 -31.04 30.17
C TYR A 54 37.14 -30.33 29.43
N LEU A 55 37.44 -30.73 28.18
CA LEU A 55 38.41 -30.06 27.30
C LEU A 55 37.75 -29.07 26.33
N GLY A 56 36.41 -29.10 26.26
CA GLY A 56 35.62 -28.24 25.39
C GLY A 56 35.33 -26.85 25.96
N PRO A 57 34.82 -25.93 25.14
CA PRO A 57 34.35 -24.63 25.59
C PRO A 57 33.18 -24.75 26.58
N SER A 58 33.05 -23.76 27.47
CA SER A 58 31.95 -23.74 28.44
C SER A 58 30.58 -23.71 27.75
N THR A 59 29.55 -24.25 28.41
CA THR A 59 28.16 -24.20 27.93
C THR A 59 27.71 -22.76 27.65
N THR A 60 28.07 -21.82 28.53
CA THR A 60 27.80 -20.39 28.35
C THR A 60 28.43 -19.85 27.07
N SER A 61 29.68 -20.21 26.77
CA SER A 61 30.36 -19.78 25.54
C SER A 61 29.67 -20.32 24.29
N LEU A 62 29.22 -21.57 24.30
CA LEU A 62 28.48 -22.18 23.20
C LEU A 62 27.10 -21.53 23.01
N THR A 63 26.38 -21.25 24.11
CA THR A 63 25.09 -20.55 24.06
C THR A 63 25.24 -19.15 23.47
N ILE A 64 26.25 -18.39 23.91
CA ILE A 64 26.53 -17.05 23.37
C ILE A 64 26.91 -17.12 21.89
N LEU A 65 27.77 -18.07 21.51
CA LEU A 65 28.16 -18.27 20.11
C LEU A 65 26.93 -18.57 19.24
N PHE A 66 26.02 -19.42 19.71
CA PHE A 66 24.77 -19.73 19.02
C PHE A 66 23.90 -18.48 18.84
N ILE A 67 23.64 -17.74 19.93
CA ILE A 67 22.82 -16.52 19.90
C ILE A 67 23.41 -15.48 18.93
N ILE A 68 24.73 -15.22 19.01
CA ILE A 68 25.40 -14.26 18.12
C ILE A 68 25.35 -14.73 16.67
N THR A 69 25.50 -16.03 16.41
CA THR A 69 25.43 -16.57 15.04
C THR A 69 24.04 -16.42 14.46
N CYS A 70 22.99 -16.77 15.21
CA CYS A 70 21.61 -16.61 14.77
C CYS A 70 21.25 -15.14 14.56
N SER A 71 21.61 -14.25 15.49
CA SER A 71 21.30 -12.81 15.37
C SER A 71 22.06 -12.15 14.23
N ALA A 72 23.35 -12.47 14.06
CA ALA A 72 24.15 -11.99 12.93
C ALA A 72 23.62 -12.53 11.60
N GLY A 73 23.22 -13.79 11.53
CA GLY A 73 22.62 -14.41 10.34
C GLY A 73 21.31 -13.75 9.93
N LEU A 74 20.40 -13.53 10.88
CA LEU A 74 19.12 -12.84 10.64
C LEU A 74 19.34 -11.38 10.21
N SER A 75 20.27 -10.69 10.89
CA SER A 75 20.62 -9.30 10.56
C SER A 75 21.23 -9.21 9.16
N LEU A 76 22.13 -10.14 8.81
CA LEU A 76 22.74 -10.19 7.48
C LEU A 76 21.68 -10.44 6.41
N PHE A 77 20.74 -11.35 6.64
CA PHE A 77 19.64 -11.63 5.72
C PHE A 77 18.78 -10.38 5.48
N ALA A 78 18.28 -9.75 6.56
CA ALA A 78 17.44 -8.55 6.47
C ALA A 78 18.17 -7.38 5.80
N MET A 79 19.41 -7.09 6.21
CA MET A 79 20.21 -6.00 5.64
C MET A 79 20.58 -6.28 4.17
N SER A 80 20.81 -7.54 3.79
CA SER A 80 21.11 -7.89 2.40
C SER A 80 19.90 -7.72 1.50
N LEU A 81 18.69 -8.11 1.94
CA LEU A 81 17.46 -7.85 1.18
C LEU A 81 17.23 -6.35 0.98
N LEU A 82 17.38 -5.56 2.04
CA LEU A 82 17.25 -4.11 1.95
C LEU A 82 18.30 -3.49 1.02
N PHE A 83 19.56 -3.96 1.10
CA PHE A 83 20.63 -3.52 0.21
C PHE A 83 20.33 -3.87 -1.25
N LEU A 84 19.93 -5.11 -1.55
CA LEU A 84 19.57 -5.54 -2.90
C LEU A 84 18.39 -4.75 -3.46
N ARG A 85 17.35 -4.50 -2.65
CA ARG A 85 16.22 -3.65 -3.06
C ARG A 85 16.67 -2.21 -3.35
N THR A 86 17.57 -1.68 -2.54
CA THR A 86 18.13 -0.33 -2.75
C THR A 86 18.99 -0.28 -4.01
N VAL A 87 19.80 -1.32 -4.29
CA VAL A 87 20.57 -1.43 -5.53
C VAL A 87 19.65 -1.54 -6.74
N TYR A 88 18.56 -2.30 -6.66
CA TYR A 88 17.56 -2.36 -7.72
C TYR A 88 16.98 -0.96 -8.00
N SER A 89 16.53 -0.25 -6.97
CA SER A 89 16.05 1.14 -7.06
C SER A 89 17.09 2.06 -7.69
N LEU A 90 18.37 1.93 -7.30
CA LEU A 90 19.49 2.68 -7.87
C LEU A 90 19.69 2.40 -9.37
N THR A 91 19.52 1.14 -9.80
CA THR A 91 19.72 0.75 -11.20
C THR A 91 18.57 1.14 -12.12
N THR A 92 17.33 1.19 -11.61
CA THR A 92 16.13 1.54 -12.40
C THR A 92 15.68 2.98 -12.20
N ASN A 93 16.32 3.72 -11.28
CA ASN A 93 15.91 5.07 -10.86
C ASN A 93 14.46 5.16 -10.39
N ILE A 94 13.97 4.09 -9.75
CA ILE A 94 12.60 4.03 -9.20
C ILE A 94 12.71 4.05 -7.69
N TYR A 95 12.25 5.12 -7.05
CA TYR A 95 12.12 5.19 -5.60
C TYR A 95 10.89 4.43 -5.11
N MET A 96 10.81 4.18 -3.81
CA MET A 96 9.73 3.41 -3.18
C MET A 96 8.37 4.05 -3.46
N ILE A 97 8.20 5.36 -3.25
CA ILE A 97 6.93 6.04 -3.55
C ILE A 97 6.56 5.91 -5.04
N GLU A 98 7.54 5.97 -5.93
CA GLU A 98 7.32 5.84 -7.38
C GLU A 98 6.94 4.42 -7.78
N ALA A 99 7.53 3.39 -7.15
CA ALA A 99 7.14 1.99 -7.38
C ALA A 99 5.66 1.76 -7.05
N TRP A 100 5.19 2.31 -5.94
CA TRP A 100 3.78 2.22 -5.55
C TRP A 100 2.87 3.01 -6.50
N GLU A 101 3.35 4.13 -7.02
CA GLU A 101 2.63 4.89 -8.05
C GLU A 101 2.50 4.12 -9.36
N ILE A 102 3.55 3.43 -9.79
CA ILE A 102 3.55 2.55 -10.96
C ILE A 102 2.53 1.42 -10.76
N GLU A 103 2.63 0.70 -9.63
CA GLU A 103 1.73 -0.41 -9.31
C GLU A 103 0.26 0.04 -9.27
N ARG A 104 -0.01 1.20 -8.66
CA ARG A 104 -1.34 1.80 -8.65
C ARG A 104 -1.84 2.15 -10.04
N HIS A 105 -1.00 2.79 -10.85
CA HIS A 105 -1.39 3.19 -12.21
C HIS A 105 -1.68 1.96 -13.08
N ASP A 106 -0.88 0.89 -12.96
CA ASP A 106 -1.12 -0.38 -13.64
C ASP A 106 -2.46 -1.01 -13.20
N ALA A 107 -2.78 -1.00 -11.90
CA ALA A 107 -4.06 -1.49 -11.40
C ALA A 107 -5.26 -0.70 -11.95
N VAL A 108 -5.15 0.64 -12.04
CA VAL A 108 -6.18 1.49 -12.65
C VAL A 108 -6.35 1.16 -14.15
N ILE A 109 -5.24 0.91 -14.84
CA ILE A 109 -5.26 0.48 -16.25
C ILE A 109 -5.95 -0.86 -16.41
N GLU A 110 -5.68 -1.83 -15.55
CA GLU A 110 -6.36 -3.14 -15.57
C GLU A 110 -7.86 -3.00 -15.33
N ARG A 111 -8.28 -2.20 -14.33
CA ARG A 111 -9.68 -1.85 -14.08
C ARG A 111 -10.34 -1.25 -15.32
N SER A 112 -9.65 -0.33 -16.00
CA SER A 112 -10.15 0.31 -17.22
C SER A 112 -10.37 -0.68 -18.37
N LYS A 113 -9.57 -1.75 -18.45
CA LYS A 113 -9.65 -2.78 -19.50
C LYS A 113 -10.78 -3.79 -19.29
N SER A 114 -11.43 -3.79 -18.11
CA SER A 114 -12.57 -4.66 -17.84
C SER A 114 -13.68 -4.48 -18.88
N LYS A 115 -14.41 -5.57 -19.18
CA LYS A 115 -15.43 -5.63 -20.25
C LYS A 115 -16.46 -4.50 -20.18
N ASN A 116 -16.80 -4.08 -18.96
CA ASN A 116 -17.81 -3.04 -18.70
C ASN A 116 -17.26 -1.61 -18.85
N MET A 117 -15.94 -1.45 -18.78
CA MET A 117 -15.27 -0.16 -18.59
C MET A 117 -14.66 0.40 -19.87
N ARG A 118 -14.27 -0.45 -20.83
CA ARG A 118 -13.86 -0.07 -22.21
C ARG A 118 -12.82 1.08 -22.28
N GLY A 119 -11.88 1.14 -21.33
CA GLY A 119 -10.82 2.14 -21.25
C GLY A 119 -11.14 3.37 -20.39
N TYR A 120 -12.24 3.34 -19.65
CA TYR A 120 -12.63 4.40 -18.72
C TYR A 120 -12.62 3.89 -17.28
N VAL A 121 -12.38 4.77 -16.31
CA VAL A 121 -12.56 4.51 -14.88
C VAL A 121 -13.49 5.57 -14.31
N TYR A 122 -14.34 5.19 -13.36
CA TYR A 122 -15.15 6.16 -12.62
C TYR A 122 -14.28 6.81 -11.56
N ALA A 123 -14.18 8.13 -11.62
CA ALA A 123 -13.57 8.94 -10.59
C ALA A 123 -14.57 9.21 -9.46
N ASN A 124 -14.03 9.63 -8.32
CA ASN A 124 -14.82 10.02 -7.17
C ASN A 124 -15.83 11.14 -7.56
N GLY A 125 -17.12 10.94 -7.29
CA GLY A 125 -18.19 11.80 -7.81
C GLY A 125 -18.76 11.42 -9.19
N GLY A 126 -18.59 10.17 -9.62
CA GLY A 126 -19.33 9.55 -10.75
C GLY A 126 -18.87 9.97 -12.16
N ARG A 127 -17.80 10.76 -12.28
CA ARG A 127 -17.28 11.20 -13.59
C ARG A 127 -16.50 10.07 -14.27
N LYS A 128 -16.69 9.92 -15.59
CA LYS A 128 -15.89 8.99 -16.38
C LYS A 128 -14.59 9.65 -16.81
N VAL A 129 -13.49 9.05 -16.41
CA VAL A 129 -12.12 9.45 -16.76
C VAL A 129 -11.54 8.45 -17.73
N ARG A 130 -10.99 8.93 -18.83
CA ARG A 130 -10.21 8.09 -19.73
C ARG A 130 -8.81 7.91 -19.17
N VAL A 131 -8.39 6.67 -19.00
CA VAL A 131 -7.05 6.35 -18.47
C VAL A 131 -6.15 5.92 -19.62
N HIS A 132 -4.99 6.54 -19.72
CA HIS A 132 -3.96 6.18 -20.69
C HIS A 132 -2.78 5.51 -19.98
N LYS A 133 -2.18 4.52 -20.63
CA LYS A 133 -0.96 3.90 -20.09
C LYS A 133 0.18 4.93 -20.19
N VAL A 134 0.86 5.18 -19.08
CA VAL A 134 2.02 6.07 -18.97
C VAL A 134 3.15 5.19 -18.46
N GLU A 135 4.26 5.13 -19.18
CA GLU A 135 5.44 4.40 -18.73
C GLU A 135 6.26 5.28 -17.77
N PHE A 136 7.02 4.66 -16.87
CA PHE A 136 7.86 5.39 -15.94
C PHE A 136 8.97 6.18 -16.69
N PRO A 137 9.07 7.51 -16.52
CA PRO A 137 9.90 8.33 -17.40
C PRO A 137 11.36 8.48 -16.95
N PHE A 138 11.70 8.21 -15.69
CA PHE A 138 13.02 8.57 -15.14
C PHE A 138 14.07 7.47 -15.25
N ASP A 139 13.73 6.31 -15.81
CA ASP A 139 14.73 5.29 -16.15
C ASP A 139 15.46 5.66 -17.45
N ILE A 140 16.64 6.28 -17.33
CA ILE A 140 17.46 6.78 -18.44
C ILE A 140 18.65 5.87 -18.77
N GLY A 141 18.73 4.70 -18.13
CA GLY A 141 19.80 3.72 -18.31
C GLY A 141 20.56 3.43 -17.02
N ILE A 142 21.02 2.19 -16.86
CA ILE A 142 21.60 1.70 -15.59
C ILE A 142 22.74 2.60 -15.09
N TRP A 143 23.65 3.01 -15.97
CA TRP A 143 24.80 3.80 -15.57
C TRP A 143 24.39 5.23 -15.20
N GLU A 144 23.60 5.85 -16.05
CA GLU A 144 23.09 7.21 -15.90
C GLU A 144 22.26 7.35 -14.61
N ASN A 145 21.39 6.37 -14.35
CA ASN A 145 20.60 6.25 -13.12
C ASN A 145 21.49 6.21 -11.88
N ILE A 146 22.52 5.34 -11.87
CA ILE A 146 23.45 5.24 -10.74
C ILE A 146 24.22 6.54 -10.55
N VAL A 147 24.71 7.15 -11.64
CA VAL A 147 25.47 8.42 -11.57
C VAL A 147 24.60 9.56 -11.03
N GLN A 148 23.36 9.64 -11.48
CA GLN A 148 22.40 10.64 -11.04
C GLN A 148 22.08 10.47 -9.55
N ALA A 149 21.77 9.26 -9.12
CA ALA A 149 21.45 8.96 -7.74
C ALA A 149 22.66 9.19 -6.82
N MET A 150 23.84 8.65 -7.18
CA MET A 150 25.08 8.80 -6.38
C MET A 150 25.69 10.20 -6.44
N GLY A 151 25.25 11.05 -7.39
CA GLY A 151 25.72 12.43 -7.59
C GLY A 151 27.12 12.55 -8.18
N SER A 152 27.75 11.46 -8.61
CA SER A 152 29.06 11.49 -9.26
C SER A 152 29.32 10.24 -10.12
N ALA A 153 30.10 10.39 -11.18
CA ALA A 153 30.55 9.26 -12.03
C ALA A 153 31.79 8.53 -11.46
N ASN A 154 32.34 9.00 -10.34
CA ASN A 154 33.54 8.42 -9.75
C ASN A 154 33.16 7.27 -8.80
N ILE A 155 33.37 6.04 -9.27
CA ILE A 155 33.09 4.80 -8.53
C ILE A 155 33.78 4.77 -7.16
N LEU A 156 34.97 5.36 -7.00
CA LEU A 156 35.66 5.38 -5.71
C LEU A 156 34.92 6.24 -4.67
N LEU A 157 34.26 7.32 -5.13
CA LEU A 157 33.43 8.17 -4.26
C LEU A 157 32.11 7.50 -3.87
N TRP A 158 31.69 6.46 -4.59
CA TRP A 158 30.50 5.69 -4.22
C TRP A 158 30.73 4.94 -2.91
N PHE A 159 31.95 4.49 -2.66
CA PHE A 159 32.30 3.81 -1.42
C PHE A 159 32.77 4.75 -0.32
N ASN A 160 33.20 5.98 -0.62
CA ASN A 160 33.67 6.90 0.41
C ASN A 160 32.51 7.39 1.31
N PRO A 161 32.47 7.06 2.62
CA PRO A 161 31.39 7.46 3.52
C PRO A 161 31.32 8.98 3.76
N LEU A 162 32.41 9.70 3.49
CA LEU A 162 32.50 11.16 3.63
C LEU A 162 32.24 11.91 2.31
N ALA A 163 31.96 11.20 1.21
CA ALA A 163 31.58 11.84 -0.03
C ALA A 163 30.17 12.44 0.09
N GLY A 164 29.96 13.60 -0.53
CA GLY A 164 28.65 14.25 -0.58
C GLY A 164 27.64 13.50 -1.45
N GLY A 165 26.39 13.94 -1.38
CA GLY A 165 25.33 13.58 -2.30
C GLY A 165 25.10 14.64 -3.38
N PRO A 166 24.10 14.42 -4.27
CA PRO A 166 23.68 15.43 -5.23
C PRO A 166 23.13 16.68 -4.52
N SER A 167 23.16 17.83 -5.21
CA SER A 167 22.71 19.11 -4.65
C SER A 167 21.18 19.22 -4.69
N VAL A 168 20.62 20.08 -3.83
CA VAL A 168 19.18 20.39 -3.83
C VAL A 168 18.74 21.03 -5.16
N GLU A 169 19.63 21.78 -5.82
CA GLU A 169 19.35 22.42 -7.12
C GLU A 169 19.12 21.39 -8.25
N SER A 170 19.72 20.20 -8.14
CA SER A 170 19.47 19.10 -9.07
C SER A 170 18.14 18.38 -8.83
N ALA A 171 17.44 18.68 -7.73
CA ALA A 171 16.13 18.12 -7.46
C ALA A 171 15.04 18.93 -8.19
N GLY A 172 14.13 18.24 -8.89
CA GLY A 172 12.97 18.85 -9.56
C GLY A 172 13.05 18.87 -11.08
N THR A 173 14.24 18.74 -11.66
CA THR A 173 14.44 18.61 -13.11
C THR A 173 15.21 17.34 -13.41
N TRP A 174 14.49 16.31 -13.83
CA TRP A 174 15.06 15.02 -14.22
C TRP A 174 14.91 14.84 -15.73
N GLU A 175 15.89 14.19 -16.34
CA GLU A 175 15.80 13.78 -17.74
C GLU A 175 14.76 12.67 -17.87
N GLU A 176 13.89 12.79 -18.88
CA GLU A 176 12.90 11.77 -19.21
C GLU A 176 13.40 10.91 -20.38
N ASN A 177 13.15 9.61 -20.32
CA ASN A 177 13.55 8.62 -21.34
C ASN A 177 12.82 8.74 -22.69
N GLY A 178 11.78 9.58 -22.77
CA GLY A 178 11.03 9.83 -23.99
C GLY A 178 10.14 8.68 -24.45
N PHE A 179 9.82 7.71 -23.58
CA PHE A 179 8.88 6.63 -23.94
C PHE A 179 7.42 7.09 -23.99
N ASN A 180 7.10 8.19 -23.29
CA ASN A 180 5.76 8.76 -23.28
C ASN A 180 5.53 9.73 -24.46
N ASP A 181 4.27 9.84 -24.90
CA ASP A 181 3.88 10.70 -26.03
C ASP A 181 4.21 12.19 -25.80
N ARG A 182 4.23 12.62 -24.53
CA ARG A 182 4.52 14.01 -24.11
C ARG A 182 5.36 13.99 -22.85
N VAL A 183 6.20 15.02 -22.72
CA VAL A 183 6.99 15.28 -21.51
C VAL A 183 6.06 15.70 -20.35
N GLY A 184 6.34 15.23 -19.14
CA GLY A 184 5.57 15.61 -17.94
C GLY A 184 4.21 14.91 -17.81
N MET A 185 4.04 13.72 -18.43
CA MET A 185 2.87 12.87 -18.21
C MET A 185 2.87 12.17 -16.83
N TRP A 186 3.99 12.22 -16.12
CA TRP A 186 4.17 11.66 -14.78
C TRP A 186 4.17 12.76 -13.71
N PRO A 187 3.55 12.56 -12.53
CA PRO A 187 2.75 11.38 -12.14
C PRO A 187 1.37 11.37 -12.82
N PRO A 188 0.82 10.20 -13.15
CA PRO A 188 -0.50 10.10 -13.73
C PRO A 188 -1.58 10.56 -12.73
N PRO A 189 -2.67 11.17 -13.21
CA PRO A 189 -3.75 11.63 -12.35
C PRO A 189 -4.51 10.43 -11.77
N ASP A 190 -4.63 10.41 -10.45
CA ASP A 190 -5.32 9.36 -9.70
C ASP A 190 -6.84 9.61 -9.70
N PRO A 191 -7.66 8.74 -10.34
CA PRO A 191 -9.10 8.94 -10.47
C PRO A 191 -9.82 9.01 -9.11
N ASP A 192 -9.29 8.37 -8.08
CA ASP A 192 -9.92 8.33 -6.75
C ASP A 192 -9.67 9.63 -5.97
N LYS A 193 -8.57 10.34 -6.30
CA LYS A 193 -8.22 11.66 -5.74
C LYS A 193 -8.79 12.82 -6.54
N LEU A 194 -9.44 12.57 -7.68
CA LEU A 194 -10.19 13.58 -8.42
C LEU A 194 -11.48 13.91 -7.65
N GLY A 195 -11.37 14.78 -6.64
CA GLY A 195 -12.55 15.27 -5.93
C GLY A 195 -13.54 16.00 -6.84
N ARG A 196 -14.74 16.29 -6.33
CA ARG A 196 -15.82 17.02 -7.05
C ARG A 196 -15.35 18.35 -7.69
N ARG A 197 -14.27 18.96 -7.17
CA ARG A 197 -13.66 20.18 -7.70
C ARG A 197 -12.80 19.87 -8.94
N ALA A 198 -13.42 20.11 -10.08
CA ALA A 198 -12.79 20.14 -11.40
C ALA A 198 -11.50 20.98 -11.40
N GLY A 199 -10.41 20.42 -11.91
CA GLY A 199 -9.14 21.14 -12.04
C GLY A 199 -7.92 20.31 -12.47
N CYS A 200 -8.06 19.00 -12.68
CA CYS A 200 -6.98 18.18 -13.24
C CYS A 200 -6.76 18.55 -14.72
N VAL A 201 -5.71 19.32 -14.98
CA VAL A 201 -5.24 19.64 -16.34
C VAL A 201 -4.74 18.35 -17.00
N GLY A 202 -5.25 18.02 -18.18
CA GLY A 202 -4.77 16.89 -18.98
C GLY A 202 -5.61 15.60 -18.91
N VAL A 203 -6.72 15.59 -18.17
CA VAL A 203 -7.64 14.44 -18.12
C VAL A 203 -8.84 14.68 -19.03
N GLU A 204 -9.05 13.81 -20.03
CA GLU A 204 -10.30 13.74 -20.78
C GLU A 204 -11.40 13.23 -19.83
N THR A 205 -12.10 14.18 -19.19
CA THR A 205 -13.31 13.89 -18.42
C THR A 205 -14.51 13.98 -19.35
N ILE A 206 -15.36 12.96 -19.34
CA ILE A 206 -16.67 13.07 -19.98
C ILE A 206 -17.62 13.58 -18.88
N PRO A 207 -18.11 14.83 -18.98
CA PRO A 207 -19.13 15.29 -18.05
C PRO A 207 -20.33 14.36 -18.19
N MET A 208 -20.75 13.77 -17.08
CA MET A 208 -22.03 13.09 -17.04
C MET A 208 -23.09 14.17 -17.29
N GLU A 209 -24.04 13.93 -18.20
CA GLU A 209 -25.17 14.85 -18.38
C GLU A 209 -25.86 15.01 -17.03
N GLU A 210 -25.64 16.17 -16.40
CA GLU A 210 -26.37 16.58 -15.22
C GLU A 210 -27.82 16.73 -15.66
N LYS A 211 -28.66 15.79 -15.26
CA LYS A 211 -30.09 15.83 -15.56
C LYS A 211 -30.68 16.95 -14.72
N VAL A 212 -30.80 18.13 -15.31
CA VAL A 212 -31.48 19.27 -14.69
C VAL A 212 -32.98 18.99 -14.74
N TYR A 213 -33.57 18.68 -13.58
CA TYR A 213 -35.01 18.52 -13.44
C TYR A 213 -35.64 19.89 -13.17
N GLY A 214 -36.83 20.14 -13.72
CA GLY A 214 -37.49 21.44 -13.62
C GLY A 214 -38.11 21.71 -12.25
N SER A 215 -38.38 20.66 -11.47
CA SER A 215 -38.94 20.73 -10.12
C SER A 215 -38.38 19.63 -9.20
N VAL A 216 -38.45 19.85 -7.89
CA VAL A 216 -38.05 18.88 -6.85
C VAL A 216 -38.87 17.59 -6.94
N GLU A 217 -40.14 17.68 -7.34
CA GLU A 217 -41.01 16.51 -7.55
C GLU A 217 -40.54 15.67 -8.74
N GLU A 218 -40.12 16.31 -9.83
CA GLU A 218 -39.59 15.63 -11.01
C GLU A 218 -38.26 14.92 -10.72
N GLU A 219 -37.43 15.52 -9.88
CA GLU A 219 -36.18 14.92 -9.39
C GLU A 219 -36.44 13.69 -8.50
N ARG A 220 -37.37 13.79 -7.54
CA ARG A 220 -37.78 12.67 -6.68
C ARG A 220 -38.38 11.52 -7.48
N ASP A 221 -39.21 11.82 -8.48
CA ASP A 221 -39.81 10.82 -9.36
C ASP A 221 -38.77 10.14 -10.26
N ALA A 222 -37.80 10.89 -10.78
CA ALA A 222 -36.70 10.35 -11.57
C ALA A 222 -35.72 9.53 -10.73
N PHE A 223 -35.54 9.87 -9.45
CA PHE A 223 -34.79 9.08 -8.49
C PHE A 223 -35.50 7.77 -8.15
N ARG A 224 -36.80 7.81 -7.82
CA ARG A 224 -37.63 6.63 -7.56
C ARG A 224 -37.65 5.66 -8.75
N LYS A 225 -37.76 6.17 -9.97
CA LYS A 225 -37.68 5.34 -11.20
C LYS A 225 -36.33 4.65 -11.37
N ARG A 226 -35.23 5.28 -10.95
CA ARG A 226 -33.89 4.66 -10.97
C ARG A 226 -33.79 3.55 -9.93
N GLN A 227 -34.23 3.81 -8.71
CA GLN A 227 -34.30 2.78 -7.66
C GLN A 227 -35.17 1.58 -8.07
N GLU A 228 -36.33 1.81 -8.68
CA GLU A 228 -37.17 0.73 -9.20
C GLU A 228 -36.50 -0.07 -10.32
N ALA A 229 -35.72 0.59 -11.18
CA ALA A 229 -34.99 -0.06 -12.26
C ALA A 229 -33.84 -0.92 -11.70
N ASP A 230 -33.12 -0.42 -10.69
CA ASP A 230 -32.05 -1.14 -10.02
C ASP A 230 -32.59 -2.31 -9.19
N LEU A 231 -33.70 -2.13 -8.45
CA LEU A 231 -34.44 -3.21 -7.77
C LEU A 231 -34.90 -4.30 -8.74
N LYS A 232 -35.37 -3.93 -9.94
CA LYS A 232 -35.74 -4.90 -10.99
C LYS A 232 -34.52 -5.62 -11.55
N ARG A 233 -33.36 -4.97 -11.58
CA ARG A 233 -32.08 -5.57 -12.02
C ARG A 233 -31.60 -6.60 -11.00
N TRP A 234 -31.67 -6.25 -9.71
CA TRP A 234 -31.38 -7.14 -8.58
C TRP A 234 -32.33 -8.34 -8.52
N LYS A 235 -33.64 -8.12 -8.59
CA LYS A 235 -34.65 -9.21 -8.60
C LYS A 235 -34.51 -10.16 -9.81
N LYS A 236 -33.91 -9.69 -10.91
CA LYS A 236 -33.66 -10.50 -12.09
C LYS A 236 -32.43 -11.39 -11.95
N ASP A 237 -31.43 -10.97 -11.18
CA ASP A 237 -30.30 -11.83 -10.80
C ASP A 237 -30.71 -12.87 -9.74
N ASP A 238 -31.67 -12.53 -8.89
CA ASP A 238 -32.19 -13.44 -7.84
C ASP A 238 -33.11 -14.57 -8.36
N THR A 239 -33.58 -14.49 -9.62
CA THR A 239 -34.36 -15.56 -10.25
C THR A 239 -33.49 -16.64 -10.92
N GLY A 240 -32.16 -16.55 -10.78
CA GLY A 240 -31.17 -17.49 -11.32
C GLY A 240 -30.35 -18.25 -10.26
N GLY A 241 -30.85 -18.41 -9.03
CA GLY A 241 -30.13 -19.09 -7.96
C GLY A 241 -31.09 -19.70 -6.94
N THR A 242 -30.70 -20.82 -6.35
CA THR A 242 -31.58 -21.74 -5.64
C THR A 242 -31.35 -21.60 -4.13
N ILE A 243 -32.44 -21.44 -3.35
CA ILE A 243 -32.63 -21.84 -1.93
C ILE A 243 -32.30 -20.85 -0.77
N ASN A 244 -33.37 -20.59 0.00
CA ASN A 244 -33.55 -20.41 1.47
C ASN A 244 -33.64 -19.02 2.14
N ASN A 245 -34.91 -18.67 2.45
CA ASN A 245 -35.51 -18.24 3.75
C ASN A 245 -34.80 -17.20 4.63
N GLY A 246 -35.52 -16.10 4.90
CA GLY A 246 -35.25 -15.14 5.96
C GLY A 246 -36.28 -14.01 5.96
N ASP A 247 -37.30 -14.18 6.78
CA ASP A 247 -38.57 -13.45 6.81
C ASP A 247 -38.42 -12.04 7.43
N GLY A 248 -39.10 -11.01 6.89
CA GLY A 248 -39.16 -9.68 7.51
C GLY A 248 -40.03 -8.67 6.76
N TYR A 249 -41.34 -8.69 7.00
CA TYR A 249 -42.31 -7.66 6.61
C TYR A 249 -42.17 -6.41 7.46
N TYR A 250 -42.30 -5.20 6.89
CA TYR A 250 -43.05 -4.06 7.47
C TYR A 250 -43.64 -3.16 6.37
N GLU A 251 -44.96 -2.97 6.43
CA GLU A 251 -45.75 -1.92 5.78
C GLU A 251 -45.86 -0.70 6.73
N GLU A 252 -45.78 0.50 6.13
CA GLU A 252 -46.38 1.82 6.45
C GLU A 252 -46.33 2.41 7.88
N ASP A 253 -45.77 3.62 8.03
CA ASP A 253 -46.56 4.82 8.42
C ASP A 253 -45.76 6.14 8.26
N ASP A 254 -46.47 7.18 7.81
CA ASP A 254 -46.03 8.58 7.67
C ASP A 254 -45.94 9.28 9.05
N GLU A 255 -44.76 9.73 9.49
CA GLU A 255 -44.63 10.94 10.33
C GLU A 255 -43.31 11.68 9.98
N GLU A 256 -43.42 13.01 9.83
CA GLU A 256 -42.34 13.94 9.54
C GLU A 256 -41.30 13.95 10.68
N GLU A 257 -40.00 13.75 10.37
CA GLU A 257 -38.91 14.41 11.10
C GLU A 257 -37.63 14.44 10.25
N GLU A 258 -37.00 15.62 10.22
CA GLU A 258 -35.74 15.92 9.54
C GLU A 258 -34.61 15.08 10.11
N ASN A 259 -33.92 14.27 9.29
CA ASN A 259 -32.52 13.90 9.53
C ASN A 259 -31.81 13.61 8.20
N GLU A 260 -30.66 14.24 8.04
CA GLU A 260 -29.72 14.06 6.93
C GLU A 260 -29.01 12.70 7.10
N ASP A 261 -29.46 11.66 6.40
CA ASP A 261 -28.71 10.40 6.33
C ASP A 261 -27.75 10.40 5.13
N GLU A 262 -26.48 10.58 5.48
CA GLU A 262 -25.30 10.36 4.65
C GLU A 262 -25.20 8.86 4.35
N SER A 263 -25.68 8.43 3.18
CA SER A 263 -25.59 7.02 2.77
C SER A 263 -24.12 6.66 2.50
N GLU A 264 -23.47 6.02 3.47
CA GLU A 264 -22.16 5.41 3.31
C GLU A 264 -22.24 4.26 2.30
N GLU A 265 -21.59 4.42 1.15
CA GLU A 265 -21.48 3.39 0.12
C GLU A 265 -20.40 2.39 0.56
N TYR A 266 -20.81 1.25 1.12
CA TYR A 266 -19.89 0.21 1.59
C TYR A 266 -19.11 -0.43 0.42
N GLU A 267 -17.78 -0.57 0.58
CA GLU A 267 -16.95 -1.33 -0.37
C GLU A 267 -17.21 -2.84 -0.21
N GLU A 268 -17.68 -3.50 -1.26
CA GLU A 268 -17.91 -4.95 -1.30
C GLU A 268 -16.60 -5.70 -1.60
N GLY A 269 -16.25 -6.67 -0.75
CA GLY A 269 -15.05 -7.49 -0.89
C GLY A 269 -15.11 -8.47 -2.07
N LEU A 270 -13.97 -9.03 -2.44
CA LEU A 270 -13.81 -10.03 -3.51
C LEU A 270 -14.61 -11.34 -3.28
N ASP A 271 -15.01 -11.57 -2.03
CA ASP A 271 -15.85 -12.67 -1.56
C ASP A 271 -17.34 -12.32 -1.46
N GLY A 272 -17.72 -11.05 -1.72
CA GLY A 272 -19.10 -10.60 -1.75
C GLY A 272 -19.71 -10.27 -0.39
N GLU A 273 -18.93 -10.22 0.69
CA GLU A 273 -19.36 -9.62 1.96
C GLU A 273 -18.82 -8.18 2.08
N GLU A 274 -19.52 -7.32 2.80
CA GLU A 274 -19.11 -5.93 3.06
C GLU A 274 -17.71 -5.88 3.68
N GLY A 275 -16.87 -4.94 3.20
CA GLY A 275 -15.51 -4.74 3.69
C GLY A 275 -14.40 -4.97 2.65
N TRP A 276 -13.23 -4.40 2.94
CA TRP A 276 -12.05 -4.49 2.07
C TRP A 276 -11.40 -5.88 2.09
N THR A 277 -10.94 -6.34 0.93
CA THR A 277 -10.19 -7.61 0.78
C THR A 277 -8.96 -7.41 -0.11
N ASN A 278 -7.85 -8.10 0.23
CA ASN A 278 -6.63 -8.05 -0.58
C ASN A 278 -6.70 -9.02 -1.78
N SER A 279 -5.71 -8.96 -2.68
CA SER A 279 -5.63 -9.83 -3.87
C SER A 279 -5.46 -11.33 -3.57
N GLU A 280 -5.10 -11.69 -2.34
CA GLU A 280 -4.97 -13.07 -1.87
C GLU A 280 -6.23 -13.57 -1.14
N GLY A 281 -7.22 -12.69 -0.90
CA GLY A 281 -8.49 -12.99 -0.26
C GLY A 281 -8.54 -12.79 1.26
N ASP A 282 -7.50 -12.19 1.87
CA ASP A 282 -7.50 -11.89 3.30
C ASP A 282 -8.26 -10.59 3.63
N ARG A 283 -8.90 -10.56 4.80
CA ARG A 283 -9.66 -9.42 5.36
C ARG A 283 -8.92 -8.72 6.50
N LEU A 284 -9.36 -7.53 6.92
CA LEU A 284 -8.74 -6.80 8.04
C LEU A 284 -8.83 -7.59 9.36
N ARG A 285 -9.90 -8.39 9.54
CA ARG A 285 -10.05 -9.30 10.69
C ARG A 285 -8.92 -10.34 10.80
N ASP A 286 -8.32 -10.75 9.68
CA ASP A 286 -7.21 -11.71 9.67
C ASP A 286 -5.89 -11.09 10.16
N TYR A 287 -5.81 -9.76 10.14
CA TYR A 287 -4.70 -8.98 10.70
C TYR A 287 -4.99 -8.49 12.14
N GLY A 288 -6.07 -8.99 12.76
CA GLY A 288 -6.46 -8.67 14.13
C GLY A 288 -7.09 -7.29 14.31
N VAL A 289 -7.66 -6.74 13.23
CA VAL A 289 -8.41 -5.48 13.23
C VAL A 289 -9.90 -5.84 13.09
N ASP A 290 -10.68 -5.57 14.15
CA ASP A 290 -12.10 -5.90 14.19
C ASP A 290 -12.90 -4.95 13.27
N GLU A 291 -13.40 -5.45 12.15
CA GLU A 291 -14.24 -4.71 11.18
C GLU A 291 -15.63 -4.35 11.75
N GLU A 292 -16.08 -5.06 12.80
CA GLU A 292 -17.42 -4.94 13.38
C GLU A 292 -17.53 -3.85 14.47
N ALA A 293 -16.40 -3.28 14.91
CA ALA A 293 -16.39 -2.22 15.92
C ALA A 293 -16.89 -0.87 15.39
N ASP A 294 -16.85 -0.66 14.08
CA ASP A 294 -17.38 0.53 13.42
C ASP A 294 -18.85 0.36 12.96
N ILE A 295 -19.49 -0.80 13.22
CA ILE A 295 -20.84 -1.16 12.71
C ILE A 295 -21.96 -0.87 13.74
N VAL A 296 -21.65 -0.30 14.90
CA VAL A 296 -22.67 0.12 15.86
C VAL A 296 -22.42 1.57 16.20
N ASP A 297 -23.39 2.45 15.93
CA ASP A 297 -23.41 3.84 16.41
C ASP A 297 -23.24 3.86 17.94
N GLU A 298 -21.99 3.90 18.39
CA GLU A 298 -21.62 3.78 19.80
C GLU A 298 -21.68 5.13 20.53
N ASP A 299 -22.02 6.21 19.83
CA ASP A 299 -22.01 7.58 20.35
C ASP A 299 -23.19 7.93 21.26
N ASP A 300 -24.27 7.13 21.27
CA ASP A 300 -25.49 7.42 22.06
C ASP A 300 -25.69 6.54 23.31
N ILE A 301 -24.75 5.64 23.63
CA ILE A 301 -24.88 4.76 24.80
C ILE A 301 -24.08 5.32 25.99
N PRO A 302 -24.72 5.73 27.10
CA PRO A 302 -23.98 6.25 28.25
C PRO A 302 -23.01 5.19 28.79
N LEU A 303 -21.76 5.62 29.03
CA LEU A 303 -20.61 4.78 29.39
C LEU A 303 -20.86 3.75 30.51
N GLY A 304 -21.81 4.05 31.42
CA GLY A 304 -22.23 3.15 32.49
C GLY A 304 -22.90 1.86 32.00
N GLU A 305 -23.63 1.91 30.88
CA GLU A 305 -24.34 0.77 30.29
C GLU A 305 -23.37 -0.16 29.54
N LEU A 306 -22.35 0.41 28.88
CA LEU A 306 -21.28 -0.35 28.22
C LEU A 306 -20.42 -1.13 29.21
N ILE A 307 -20.07 -0.53 30.37
CA ILE A 307 -19.35 -1.22 31.45
C ILE A 307 -20.20 -2.35 32.05
N ARG A 308 -21.52 -2.18 32.10
CA ARG A 308 -22.45 -3.20 32.60
C ARG A 308 -22.55 -4.39 31.65
N ARG A 309 -22.68 -4.14 30.34
CA ARG A 309 -22.72 -5.18 29.30
C ARG A 309 -21.40 -5.95 29.22
N ARG A 310 -20.26 -5.27 29.37
CA ARG A 310 -18.94 -5.90 29.40
C ARG A 310 -18.75 -6.84 30.61
N LYS A 311 -19.25 -6.43 31.79
CA LYS A 311 -19.22 -7.30 32.99
C LYS A 311 -20.14 -8.51 32.85
N ALA A 312 -21.32 -8.35 32.24
CA ALA A 312 -22.26 -9.45 31.99
C ALA A 312 -21.69 -10.49 31.02
N ARG A 313 -21.07 -10.06 29.92
CA ARG A 313 -20.38 -10.95 28.98
C ARG A 313 -19.22 -11.71 29.63
N SER A 314 -18.45 -11.06 30.50
CA SER A 314 -17.34 -11.74 31.21
C SER A 314 -17.80 -12.82 32.20
N SER A 315 -19.04 -12.71 32.71
CA SER A 315 -19.64 -13.70 33.60
C SER A 315 -20.34 -14.85 32.88
N GLU A 316 -20.71 -14.70 31.61
CA GLU A 316 -21.26 -15.80 30.79
C GLU A 316 -20.17 -16.66 30.15
N SER A 317 -18.96 -16.12 30.01
CA SER A 317 -17.79 -16.84 29.47
C SER A 317 -16.94 -17.56 30.53
N ALA A 318 -17.42 -17.67 31.78
CA ALA A 318 -16.76 -18.35 32.91
C ALA A 318 -17.68 -19.42 33.50
#